data_AF-A0A519REZ2-F1
#
_entry.id   AF-A0A519REZ2-F1
#
_cell.length_a   1.000
_cell.length_b   1.000
_cell.length_c   1.000
_cell.angle_alpha   90.00
_cell.angle_beta   90.00
_cell.angle_gamma   90.00
#
_symmetry.space_group_name_H-M   'P 1'
#
loop_
_entity.id
_entity.type
_entity.pdbx_description
1 polymer ?
#
loop_
_entity_poly.entity_id
_entity_poly.type
_entity_poly.pdbx_seq_one_letter_code
_entity_poly.pdbx_strand_id
1 'polypeptide(L)' 'METVYIIKIGGNIIDDAQKLQAFLNRFSQFNAKKILVHGGGKLATDLASKLNIEQTMVDGRRITDAETLKVTTMVYA' A
#
# COMPACT_ATOMS: atom_id res chain seq x y z
N MET A 1 -4.63 26.69 14.86
CA MET A 1 -4.07 25.67 13.94
C MET A 1 -5.19 24.71 13.57
N GLU A 2 -5.32 24.35 12.31
CA GLU A 2 -6.33 23.38 11.86
C GLU A 2 -5.75 21.96 11.92
N THR A 3 -6.51 21.00 12.43
CA THR A 3 -6.07 19.60 12.58
C THR A 3 -5.99 18.90 11.22
N VAL A 4 -4.90 18.17 10.96
CA VAL A 4 -4.73 17.32 9.78
C VAL A 4 -4.72 15.85 10.22
N TYR A 5 -5.54 15.03 9.58
CA TYR A 5 -5.64 13.60 9.84
C TYR A 5 -4.80 12.79 8.84
N ILE A 6 -3.85 12.00 9.33
CA ILE A 6 -3.05 11.09 8.50
C ILE A 6 -3.55 9.67 8.74
N ILE A 7 -4.10 9.03 7.71
CA ILE A 7 -4.73 7.72 7.82
C ILE A 7 -3.94 6.72 6.98
N LYS A 8 -3.33 5.72 7.62
CA LYS A 8 -2.65 4.61 6.93
C LYS A 8 -3.64 3.47 6.68
N ILE A 9 -3.76 3.04 5.42
CA ILE A 9 -4.42 1.79 5.05
C ILE A 9 -3.43 0.74 4.58
N GLY A 10 -3.73 -0.53 4.83
CA GLY A 10 -2.88 -1.66 4.46
C GLY A 10 -3.59 -3.01 4.67
N GLY A 11 -2.96 -4.07 4.16
CA GLY A 11 -3.40 -5.45 4.36
C GLY A 11 -4.80 -5.74 3.81
N ASN A 12 -5.53 -6.61 4.52
CA ASN A 12 -6.82 -7.19 4.10
C ASN A 12 -7.90 -6.20 3.65
N ILE A 13 -7.81 -4.92 4.03
CA ILE A 13 -8.76 -3.89 3.55
C ILE A 13 -8.50 -3.55 2.09
N ILE A 14 -7.23 -3.50 1.65
CA ILE A 14 -6.86 -3.18 0.27
C ILE A 14 -7.14 -4.36 -0.66
N ASP A 15 -6.95 -5.59 -0.17
CA ASP A 15 -7.12 -6.81 -0.97
C ASP A 15 -8.60 -7.24 -1.14
N ASP A 16 -9.51 -6.66 -0.36
CA ASP A 16 -10.94 -6.95 -0.42
C ASP A 16 -11.68 -5.76 -1.04
N ALA A 17 -12.16 -5.92 -2.27
CA ALA A 17 -12.80 -4.85 -3.02
C ALA A 17 -14.00 -4.22 -2.30
N GLN A 18 -14.78 -5.02 -1.55
CA GLN A 18 -15.94 -4.50 -0.82
C GLN A 18 -15.50 -3.69 0.39
N LYS A 19 -14.52 -4.19 1.15
CA LYS A 19 -13.96 -3.45 2.30
C LYS A 19 -13.26 -2.16 1.86
N LEU A 20 -12.49 -2.22 0.77
CA LEU A 20 -11.82 -1.06 0.19
C LEU A 20 -12.84 0.01 -0.21
N GLN A 21 -13.88 -0.36 -0.96
CA GLN A 21 -14.91 0.57 -1.39
C GLN A 21 -15.64 1.20 -0.20
N ALA A 22 -16.01 0.39 0.80
CA ALA A 22 -16.67 0.88 2.00
C ALA A 22 -15.76 1.86 2.78
N PHE A 23 -14.46 1.56 2.89
CA PHE A 23 -13.49 2.45 3.52
C PHE A 23 -13.35 3.77 2.73
N LEU A 24 -13.17 3.71 1.42
CA LEU A 24 -12.99 4.89 0.58
C LEU A 24 -14.23 5.80 0.60
N ASN A 25 -15.43 5.22 0.62
CA ASN A 25 -16.69 5.97 0.77
C ASN A 25 -16.75 6.73 2.10
N ARG A 26 -16.34 6.09 3.21
CA ARG A 26 -16.27 6.75 4.52
C ARG A 26 -15.17 7.80 4.57
N PHE A 27 -14.01 7.49 3.99
CA PHE A 27 -12.89 8.43 3.90
C PHE A 27 -13.28 9.67 3.11
N SER A 28 -13.96 9.55 1.96
CA SER A 28 -14.35 10.71 1.14
C SER A 28 -15.35 11.62 1.86
N GLN A 29 -16.29 11.05 2.62
CA GLN A 29 -17.28 11.78 3.42
C GLN A 29 -16.72 12.43 4.70
N PHE A 30 -15.50 12.07 5.12
CA PHE A 30 -14.87 12.65 6.31
C PHE A 30 -14.51 14.13 6.10
N ASN A 31 -15.30 15.05 6.66
CA ASN A 31 -15.12 16.49 6.44
C ASN A 31 -14.04 17.10 7.35
N ALA A 32 -12.78 16.84 7.01
CA ALA A 32 -11.59 17.43 7.64
C ALA A 32 -10.40 17.40 6.67
N LYS A 33 -9.35 18.19 6.95
CA LYS A 33 -8.06 18.05 6.26
C LYS A 33 -7.51 16.66 6.52
N LYS A 34 -7.34 15.87 5.46
CA LYS A 34 -6.99 14.45 5.55
C LYS A 34 -5.99 14.05 4.48
N ILE A 35 -5.10 13.15 4.85
CA ILE A 35 -4.10 12.50 3.99
C ILE A 35 -4.31 11.00 4.13
N LEU A 36 -4.48 10.31 3.00
CA LEU A 36 -4.50 8.85 2.95
C LEU A 36 -3.10 8.36 2.58
N VAL A 37 -2.56 7.43 3.35
CA VAL A 37 -1.29 6.77 3.08
C VAL A 37 -1.59 5.30 2.84
N HIS A 38 -1.00 4.70 1.80
CA HIS A 38 -1.01 3.26 1.59
C HIS A 38 0.40 2.74 1.36
N GLY A 39 0.55 1.43 1.31
CA GLY A 39 1.70 0.79 0.68
C GLY A 39 1.20 -0.04 -0.49
N GLY A 40 2.01 -0.94 -1.02
CA GLY A 40 1.54 -1.90 -2.02
C GLY A 40 2.23 -3.26 -1.89
N GLY A 41 2.63 -3.63 -0.66
CA GLY A 41 3.53 -4.76 -0.43
C GLY A 41 3.08 -6.06 -1.10
N LYS A 42 1.79 -6.39 -1.04
CA LYS A 42 1.26 -7.61 -1.66
C LYS A 42 1.32 -7.55 -3.19
N LEU A 43 0.84 -6.47 -3.81
CA LEU A 43 0.94 -6.29 -5.26
C LEU A 43 2.39 -6.31 -5.76
N ALA A 44 3.31 -5.71 -5.01
CA ALA A 44 4.74 -5.74 -5.33
C ALA A 44 5.31 -7.17 -5.27
N THR A 45 4.93 -7.95 -4.26
CA THR A 45 5.33 -9.37 -4.15
C THR A 45 4.72 -10.21 -5.27
N ASP A 46 3.45 -10.02 -5.58
CA ASP A 46 2.74 -10.75 -6.63
C ASP A 46 3.36 -10.46 -8.01
N LEU A 47 3.73 -9.20 -8.29
CA LEU A 47 4.41 -8.83 -9.53
C LEU A 47 5.85 -9.37 -9.59
N ALA A 48 6.62 -9.26 -8.51
CA ALA A 48 7.98 -9.81 -8.44
C ALA A 48 7.99 -11.31 -8.72
N SER A 49 7.05 -12.06 -8.13
CA SER A 49 6.89 -13.51 -8.37
C SER A 49 6.63 -13.83 -9.84
N LYS A 50 5.72 -13.09 -10.50
CA LYS A 50 5.45 -13.27 -11.95
C LYS A 50 6.66 -12.97 -12.83
N LEU A 51 7.58 -12.13 -12.36
CA LEU A 51 8.82 -11.78 -13.05
C LEU A 51 10.00 -12.67 -12.64
N ASN A 52 9.79 -13.68 -11.79
CA ASN A 52 10.82 -14.53 -11.20
C ASN A 52 11.91 -13.74 -10.44
N ILE A 53 11.53 -12.63 -9.83
CA ILE A 53 12.40 -11.83 -8.96
C ILE A 53 12.15 -12.28 -7.52
N GLU A 54 13.18 -12.86 -6.90
CA GLU A 54 13.11 -13.32 -5.51
C GLU A 54 12.90 -12.14 -4.55
N GLN A 55 12.15 -12.36 -3.48
CA GLN A 55 11.88 -11.35 -2.47
C GLN A 55 12.34 -11.84 -1.10
N THR A 56 13.24 -11.09 -0.46
CA THR A 56 13.74 -11.43 0.87
C THR A 56 13.17 -10.49 1.93
N MET A 57 12.80 -11.06 3.07
CA MET A 57 12.33 -10.33 4.24
C MET A 57 13.30 -10.51 5.41
N VAL A 58 13.66 -9.42 6.09
CA VAL A 58 14.47 -9.42 7.32
C VAL A 58 13.83 -8.50 8.33
N ASP A 59 13.53 -9.01 9.52
CA ASP A 59 12.87 -8.27 10.61
C ASP A 59 11.59 -7.53 10.19
N GLY A 60 10.76 -8.20 9.38
CA GLY A 60 9.51 -7.62 8.87
C GLY A 60 9.69 -6.54 7.79
N ARG A 61 10.92 -6.30 7.31
CA ARG A 61 11.23 -5.38 6.21
C ARG A 61 11.67 -6.15 4.97
N ARG A 62 11.29 -5.63 3.80
CA ARG A 62 11.78 -6.13 2.53
C ARG A 62 13.21 -5.67 2.31
N ILE A 63 14.09 -6.58 1.91
CA ILE A 63 15.35 -6.19 1.30
C ILE A 63 15.02 -5.71 -0.12
N THR A 64 15.22 -4.41 -0.35
CA THR A 64 14.89 -3.77 -1.62
C THR A 64 16.19 -3.46 -2.36
N ASP A 65 16.62 -4.39 -3.21
CA ASP A 65 17.71 -4.19 -4.16
C ASP A 65 17.24 -3.40 -5.40
N ALA A 66 18.13 -3.23 -6.39
CA ALA A 66 17.84 -2.42 -7.57
C ALA A 66 16.68 -2.98 -8.42
N GLU A 67 16.52 -4.30 -8.53
CA GLU A 67 15.42 -4.90 -9.29
C GLU A 67 14.11 -4.87 -8.52
N THR A 68 14.15 -5.20 -7.23
CA THR A 68 13.02 -5.12 -6.32
C THR A 68 12.49 -3.70 -6.20
N LEU A 69 13.36 -2.69 -6.20
CA LEU A 69 12.97 -1.28 -6.20
C LEU A 69 12.15 -0.93 -7.45
N LYS A 70 12.63 -1.31 -8.65
CA LYS A 70 11.91 -1.08 -9.91
C LYS A 70 10.50 -1.67 -9.85
N VAL A 71 10.40 -2.94 -9.45
CA VAL A 71 9.10 -3.62 -9.29
C VAL A 71 8.19 -2.89 -8.32
N THR A 72 8.72 -2.54 -7.14
CA THR A 72 7.98 -1.86 -6.09
C THR A 72 7.45 -0.50 -6.55
N THR A 73 8.25 0.29 -7.27
CA THR A 73 7.82 1.59 -7.80
C THR A 73 6.78 1.50 -8.91
N MET A 74 6.69 0.38 -9.65
CA MET A 74 5.67 0.20 -10.69
C MET A 74 4.26 -0.01 -10.11
N VAL A 75 4.16 -0.48 -8.86
CA VAL A 75 2.86 -0.75 -8.20
C VAL A 75 2.47 0.30 -7.17
N TYR A 76 3.41 1.12 -6.69
CA TYR A 76 3.10 2.19 -5.75
C TYR A 76 2.76 3.45 -6.57
N ALA A 77 1.47 3.71 -6.75
CA ALA A 77 0.95 4.94 -7.35
C ALA A 77 0.53 5.94 -6.27
#